data_AF-A0A7K1DPP7-F1
#
_entry.id   AF-A0A7K1DPP7-F1
#
_cell.length_a   1.000
_cell.length_b   1.000
_cell.length_c   1.000
_cell.angle_alpha   90.00
_cell.angle_beta   90.00
_cell.angle_gamma   90.00
#
_symmetry.space_group_name_H-M   'P 1'
#
loop_
_entity.id
_entity.type
_entity.pdbx_description
1 polymer ?
#
loop_
_entity_poly.entity_id
_entity_poly.type
_entity_poly.pdbx_seq_one_letter_code
_entity_poly.pdbx_strand_id
1 'polypeptide(L)'
;MSDRQPANVEEAGYVFVDPSAYADEEYFHRACAMLREQDPVHWVESYGLGFNSFWAITKSADIFDIEARNQIFLSEPRPVLGGAADDERRAKDGDLLRTLIHVDDPEHRDLRGVTSEWF
;
A
#
# COMPACT_ATOMS: atom_id res chain seq x y z
N MET A 1 -1.24 -11.53 -24.83
CA MET A 1 -0.20 -10.59 -24.40
C MET A 1 -0.82 -9.21 -24.52
N SER A 2 -0.74 -8.42 -23.46
CA SER A 2 -1.35 -7.09 -23.40
C SER A 2 -0.40 -6.07 -23.99
N ASP A 3 -0.90 -5.25 -24.91
CA ASP A 3 -0.15 -4.15 -25.50
C ASP A 3 -0.29 -2.84 -24.69
N ARG A 4 -1.01 -2.88 -23.55
CA ARG A 4 -1.25 -1.68 -22.70
C ARG A 4 0.07 -1.19 -22.12
N GLN A 5 0.35 0.10 -22.27
CA GLN A 5 1.56 0.75 -21.75
C GLN A 5 1.16 2.01 -20.97
N PRO A 6 1.70 2.25 -19.76
CA PRO A 6 1.51 3.54 -19.10
C PRO A 6 2.20 4.65 -19.90
N ALA A 7 1.54 5.77 -20.11
CA ALA A 7 2.07 6.89 -20.88
C ALA A 7 3.16 7.67 -20.12
N ASN A 8 3.12 7.67 -18.79
CA ASN A 8 4.04 8.37 -17.90
C ASN A 8 3.96 7.80 -16.47
N VAL A 9 4.78 8.34 -15.55
CA VAL A 9 4.82 7.92 -14.14
C VAL A 9 3.51 8.14 -13.39
N GLU A 10 2.74 9.19 -13.72
CA GLU A 10 1.43 9.45 -13.11
C GLU A 10 0.44 8.34 -13.43
N GLU A 11 0.33 7.97 -14.71
CA GLU A 11 -0.54 6.86 -15.13
C GLU A 11 -0.04 5.53 -14.56
N ALA A 12 1.28 5.32 -14.51
CA ALA A 12 1.86 4.14 -13.89
C ALA A 12 1.51 4.04 -12.40
N GLY A 13 1.41 5.16 -11.68
CA GLY A 13 0.99 5.21 -10.28
C GLY A 13 -0.41 4.65 -10.03
N TYR A 14 -1.34 4.82 -10.99
CA TYR A 14 -2.71 4.32 -10.85
C TYR A 14 -2.86 2.80 -10.96
N VAL A 15 -1.79 2.09 -11.32
CA VAL A 15 -1.79 0.62 -11.39
C VAL A 15 -2.17 -0.04 -10.06
N PHE A 16 -1.91 0.62 -8.93
CA PHE A 16 -2.20 0.11 -7.58
C PHE A 16 -3.67 0.29 -7.15
N VAL A 17 -4.45 1.08 -7.89
CA VAL A 17 -5.85 1.39 -7.58
C VAL A 17 -6.83 0.99 -8.68
N ASP A 18 -6.34 0.60 -9.87
CA ASP A 18 -7.13 0.03 -10.96
C ASP A 18 -7.27 -1.50 -10.78
N PRO A 19 -8.45 -2.04 -10.39
CA PRO A 19 -8.63 -3.48 -10.20
C PRO A 19 -8.37 -4.28 -11.47
N SER A 20 -8.57 -3.68 -12.65
CA SER A 20 -8.33 -4.35 -13.93
C SER A 20 -6.84 -4.60 -14.19
N ALA A 21 -5.96 -3.77 -13.61
CA ALA A 21 -4.51 -3.96 -13.72
C ALA A 21 -4.04 -5.25 -13.04
N TYR A 22 -4.72 -5.69 -11.98
CA TYR A 22 -4.42 -6.98 -11.32
C TYR A 22 -4.82 -8.19 -12.17
N ALA A 23 -5.65 -8.01 -13.20
CA ALA A 23 -5.97 -9.04 -14.19
C ALA A 23 -5.04 -8.98 -15.42
N ASP A 24 -4.16 -7.98 -15.50
CA ASP A 24 -3.19 -7.77 -16.59
C ASP A 24 -1.77 -7.65 -16.01
N GLU A 25 -1.19 -8.81 -15.71
CA GLU A 25 0.12 -8.92 -15.08
C GLU A 25 1.23 -8.22 -15.89
N GLU A 26 1.19 -8.31 -17.22
CA GLU A 26 2.19 -7.67 -18.09
C GLU A 26 2.14 -6.14 -17.97
N TYR A 27 0.94 -5.55 -17.98
CA TYR A 27 0.78 -4.12 -17.75
C TYR A 27 1.23 -3.72 -16.34
N PHE A 28 0.87 -4.51 -15.33
CA PHE A 28 1.24 -4.23 -13.93
C PHE A 28 2.76 -4.14 -13.76
N HIS A 29 3.49 -5.13 -14.30
CA HIS A 29 4.95 -5.14 -14.22
C HIS A 29 5.59 -4.00 -15.01
N ARG A 30 5.03 -3.61 -16.16
CA ARG A 30 5.52 -2.46 -16.94
C ARG A 30 5.37 -1.13 -16.19
N ALA A 31 4.23 -0.90 -15.55
CA ALA A 31 4.01 0.27 -14.71
C ALA A 31 5.00 0.32 -13.53
N CYS A 32 5.12 -0.79 -12.79
CA CYS A 32 6.09 -0.89 -11.70
C CYS A 32 7.55 -0.73 -12.17
N ALA A 33 7.90 -1.22 -13.36
CA ALA A 33 9.23 -1.02 -13.94
C ALA A 33 9.51 0.45 -14.25
N MET A 34 8.55 1.15 -14.85
CA MET A 34 8.66 2.58 -15.14
C MET A 34 8.84 3.40 -13.86
N LEU A 35 8.02 3.15 -12.82
CA LEU A 35 8.15 3.83 -11.53
C LEU A 35 9.52 3.58 -10.90
N ARG A 36 9.98 2.33 -10.86
CA ARG A 36 11.32 2.01 -10.33
C ARG A 36 12.44 2.74 -11.07
N GLU A 37 12.32 2.96 -12.36
CA GLU A 37 13.37 3.60 -13.15
C GLU A 37 13.36 5.12 -13.02
N GLN A 38 12.17 5.73 -13.00
CA GLN A 38 12.01 7.16 -13.21
C GLN A 38 11.57 7.93 -11.95
N ASP A 39 10.71 7.32 -11.12
CA ASP A 39 10.14 7.94 -9.92
C ASP A 39 9.83 6.88 -8.85
N PRO A 40 10.85 6.37 -8.13
CA PRO A 40 10.71 5.18 -7.30
C PRO A 40 9.90 5.40 -6.02
N VAL A 41 9.74 6.65 -5.60
CA VAL A 41 8.94 7.13 -4.46
C VAL A 41 7.93 8.13 -5.02
N HIS A 42 6.86 7.60 -5.61
CA HIS A 42 5.91 8.38 -6.38
C HIS A 42 4.68 8.75 -5.55
N TRP A 43 4.23 10.00 -5.62
CA TRP A 43 2.99 10.42 -4.98
C TRP A 43 1.80 10.19 -5.91
N VAL A 44 0.95 9.22 -5.56
CA VAL A 44 -0.27 8.91 -6.33
C VAL A 44 -1.37 9.82 -5.86
N GLU A 45 -1.69 10.82 -6.67
CA GLU A 45 -2.72 11.79 -6.36
C GLU A 45 -4.12 11.23 -6.67
N SER A 46 -5.06 11.32 -5.72
CA SER A 46 -6.36 10.68 -5.92
C SER A 46 -7.27 11.40 -6.91
N TYR A 47 -7.16 12.73 -7.05
CA TYR A 47 -8.05 13.58 -7.85
C TYR A 47 -9.55 13.24 -7.71
N GLY A 48 -9.98 12.80 -6.52
CA GLY A 48 -11.38 12.44 -6.26
C GLY A 48 -11.82 11.07 -6.79
N LEU A 49 -10.89 10.19 -7.19
CA LEU A 49 -11.13 8.82 -7.68
C LEU A 49 -11.56 7.84 -6.57
N GLY A 50 -11.99 8.33 -5.40
CA GLY A 50 -12.57 7.51 -4.34
C GLY A 50 -11.57 6.82 -3.42
N PHE A 51 -10.29 7.18 -3.46
CA PHE A 51 -9.24 6.76 -2.52
C PHE A 51 -8.50 7.99 -1.94
N ASN A 52 -7.77 7.79 -0.85
CA ASN A 52 -6.89 8.83 -0.30
C ASN A 52 -5.51 8.74 -0.96
N SER A 53 -4.94 9.88 -1.38
CA SER A 53 -3.60 9.95 -1.98
C SER A 53 -2.54 9.27 -1.11
N PHE A 54 -1.54 8.64 -1.73
CA PHE A 54 -0.55 7.83 -1.04
C PHE A 54 0.80 7.82 -1.77
N TRP A 55 1.85 7.42 -1.05
CA TRP A 55 3.18 7.19 -1.62
C TRP A 55 3.28 5.74 -2.15
N ALA A 56 3.58 5.58 -3.43
CA ALA A 56 3.94 4.32 -4.03
C ALA A 56 5.47 4.11 -3.92
N ILE A 57 5.86 3.13 -3.10
CA ILE A 57 7.27 2.77 -2.88
C ILE A 57 7.57 1.52 -3.71
N THR A 58 8.47 1.65 -4.69
CA THR A 58 8.65 0.60 -5.71
C THR A 58 10.00 -0.10 -5.69
N LYS A 59 10.96 0.38 -4.87
CA LYS A 59 12.26 -0.27 -4.67
C LYS A 59 12.24 -1.13 -3.42
N SER A 60 12.81 -2.34 -3.52
CA SER A 60 12.93 -3.25 -2.38
C SER A 60 13.74 -2.67 -1.23
N ALA A 61 14.82 -1.93 -1.50
CA ALA A 61 15.64 -1.29 -0.47
C ALA A 61 14.82 -0.29 0.38
N ASP A 62 14.01 0.54 -0.27
CA ASP A 62 13.16 1.53 0.42
C ASP A 62 12.05 0.83 1.22
N ILE A 63 11.49 -0.27 0.70
CA ILE A 63 10.51 -1.09 1.43
C ILE A 63 11.13 -1.65 2.72
N PHE A 64 12.30 -2.27 2.64
CA PHE A 64 12.99 -2.79 3.82
C PHE A 64 13.34 -1.69 4.84
N ASP A 65 13.78 -0.53 4.37
CA ASP A 65 14.11 0.61 5.22
C ASP A 65 12.87 1.17 5.95
N ILE A 66 11.71 1.18 5.29
CA ILE A 66 10.42 1.60 5.88
C ILE A 66 9.97 0.57 6.92
N GLU A 67 9.95 -0.72 6.56
CA GLU A 67 9.51 -1.81 7.44
C GLU A 67 10.34 -1.90 8.73
N ALA A 68 11.64 -1.60 8.66
CA ALA A 68 12.52 -1.58 9.83
C ALA A 68 12.27 -0.41 10.80
N ARG A 69 11.53 0.63 10.39
CA ARG A 69 11.31 1.87 11.14
C ARG A 69 9.86 2.02 11.59
N ASN A 70 9.32 0.98 12.21
CA ASN A 70 7.93 0.90 12.69
C ASN A 70 7.52 1.97 13.73
N GLN A 71 8.46 2.72 14.31
CA GLN A 71 8.17 3.87 15.18
C GLN A 71 7.91 5.17 14.40
N ILE A 72 8.28 5.20 13.11
CA ILE A 72 8.08 6.34 12.20
C ILE A 72 6.95 6.01 11.22
N PHE A 73 6.99 4.82 10.63
CA PHE A 73 5.98 4.34 9.70
C PHE A 73 5.04 3.39 10.42
N LEU A 74 3.94 3.94 10.90
CA LEU A 74 2.92 3.22 11.65
C LEU A 74 2.01 2.41 10.73
N SER A 75 1.51 1.29 11.24
CA SER A 75 0.52 0.46 10.56
C SER A 75 -0.89 1.02 10.78
N GLU A 76 -1.21 1.45 12.00
CA GLU A 76 -2.43 2.18 12.30
C GLU A 76 -2.34 3.62 11.74
N PRO A 77 -3.45 4.20 11.22
CA PRO A 77 -4.80 3.65 11.16
C PRO A 77 -5.16 2.98 9.82
N ARG A 78 -4.22 2.85 8.88
CA ARG A 78 -4.50 2.46 7.48
C ARG A 78 -3.49 1.43 6.95
N PRO A 79 -3.51 0.18 7.45
CA PRO A 79 -2.54 -0.85 7.06
C PRO A 79 -2.80 -1.41 5.65
N VAL A 80 -3.99 -1.19 5.09
CA VAL A 80 -4.39 -1.68 3.77
C VAL A 80 -4.97 -0.52 2.97
N LEU A 81 -4.51 -0.37 1.72
CA LEU A 81 -5.06 0.61 0.79
C LEU A 81 -6.53 0.24 0.48
N GLY A 82 -7.43 1.22 0.60
CA GLY A 82 -8.85 1.06 0.30
C GLY A 82 -9.49 2.39 -0.11
N GLY A 83 -10.81 2.38 -0.24
CA GLY A 83 -11.55 3.58 -0.60
C GLY A 83 -11.57 4.62 0.53
N ALA A 84 -11.62 5.90 0.15
CA ALA A 84 -11.66 7.02 1.10
C ALA A 84 -12.91 6.96 2.01
N ALA A 85 -14.06 6.56 1.46
CA ALA A 85 -15.27 6.38 2.25
C ALA A 85 -15.16 5.25 3.29
N ASP A 86 -14.36 4.21 3.00
CA ASP A 86 -14.10 3.13 3.95
C ASP A 86 -13.14 3.59 5.05
N ASP A 87 -12.12 4.36 4.71
CA ASP A 87 -11.23 5.02 5.67
C ASP A 87 -12.01 5.95 6.61
N GLU A 88 -12.93 6.77 6.07
CA GLU A 88 -13.78 7.66 6.87
C GLU A 88 -14.71 6.89 7.82
N ARG A 89 -15.27 5.77 7.35
CA ARG A 89 -16.11 4.90 8.17
C ARG A 89 -15.29 4.27 9.30
N ARG A 90 -14.10 3.73 9.00
CA ARG A 90 -13.16 3.20 10.02
C ARG A 90 -12.79 4.25 11.06
N ALA A 91 -12.51 5.48 10.63
CA ALA A 91 -12.16 6.57 11.55
C ALA A 91 -13.30 6.96 12.50
N LYS A 92 -14.57 6.77 12.10
CA LYS A 92 -15.75 7.09 12.92
C LYS A 92 -16.19 5.93 13.80
N ASP A 93 -16.25 4.73 13.23
CA ASP A 93 -16.90 3.57 13.84
C ASP A 93 -15.89 2.55 14.40
N GLY A 94 -14.59 2.74 14.13
CA GLY A 94 -13.53 1.78 14.39
C GLY A 94 -13.44 0.69 13.32
N ASP A 95 -12.42 -0.16 13.45
CA ASP A 95 -12.29 -1.34 12.60
C ASP A 95 -13.27 -2.43 13.01
N LEU A 96 -13.91 -3.05 12.01
CA LEU A 96 -14.74 -4.25 12.22
C LEU A 96 -13.91 -5.43 12.75
N LEU A 97 -12.63 -5.48 12.41
CA LEU A 97 -11.71 -6.53 12.80
C LEU A 97 -10.33 -5.91 13.09
N ARG A 98 -9.87 -6.02 14.34
CA ARG A 98 -8.55 -5.54 14.77
C ARG A 98 -7.61 -6.74 14.95
N THR A 99 -6.93 -7.13 13.87
CA THR A 99 -5.94 -8.23 13.89
C THR A 99 -4.52 -7.70 14.10
N LEU A 100 -3.53 -8.60 14.15
CA LEU A 100 -2.11 -8.24 14.32
C LEU A 100 -1.62 -7.18 13.33
N ILE A 101 -2.06 -7.18 12.07
CA ILE A 101 -1.61 -6.17 11.08
C ILE A 101 -2.21 -4.76 11.33
N HIS A 102 -3.18 -4.65 12.23
CA HIS A 102 -3.89 -3.40 12.56
C HIS A 102 -3.40 -2.80 13.87
N VAL A 103 -2.26 -3.22 14.40
CA VAL A 103 -1.72 -2.71 15.66
C VAL A 103 -0.25 -2.40 15.54
N ASP A 104 0.20 -1.38 16.27
CA ASP A 104 1.61 -1.01 16.39
C ASP A 104 2.18 -1.41 17.77
N ASP A 105 3.48 -1.22 17.96
CA ASP A 105 4.14 -1.49 19.24
C ASP A 105 3.61 -0.55 20.35
N PRO A 106 3.51 -1.03 21.61
CA PRO A 106 3.97 -2.33 22.10
C PRO A 106 2.99 -3.49 21.90
N GLU A 107 1.72 -3.21 21.60
CA GLU A 107 0.66 -4.24 21.51
C GLU A 107 0.95 -5.28 20.42
N HIS A 108 1.46 -4.84 19.28
CA HIS A 108 1.88 -5.73 18.19
C HIS A 108 2.86 -6.80 18.66
N ARG A 109 3.89 -6.41 19.42
CA ARG A 109 4.89 -7.32 19.97
C ARG A 109 4.27 -8.36 20.91
N ASP A 110 3.38 -7.92 21.79
CA ASP A 110 2.72 -8.79 22.76
C ASP A 110 1.85 -9.83 22.04
N LEU A 111 1.05 -9.41 21.07
CA LEU A 111 0.21 -10.31 20.26
C LEU A 111 1.04 -11.26 19.38
N ARG A 112 2.14 -10.78 18.77
CA ARG A 112 3.05 -11.63 17.98
C ARG A 112 3.70 -12.72 18.84
N GLY A 113 4.04 -12.38 20.09
CA GLY A 113 4.65 -13.32 21.04
C GLY A 113 3.80 -14.56 21.28
N VAL A 114 2.46 -14.42 21.28
CA VAL A 114 1.51 -15.52 21.56
C VAL A 114 1.67 -16.70 20.60
N THR A 115 1.97 -16.45 19.32
CA THR A 115 2.03 -17.50 18.28
C THR A 115 3.42 -17.82 17.77
N SER A 116 4.43 -17.04 18.18
CA SER A 116 5.79 -17.11 17.65
C SER A 116 6.52 -18.44 17.87
N GLU A 117 6.11 -19.27 18.82
CA GLU A 117 6.74 -20.57 19.07
C GLU A 117 6.31 -21.66 18.08
N TRP A 118 5.25 -21.43 17.29
CA TRP A 118 4.67 -22.43 16.38
C TRP A 118 5.07 -22.26 14.89
N PHE A 119 5.73 -21.17 14.51
CA PHE A 119 6.16 -20.85 13.14
C PHE A 119 7.56 -20.23 13.13
#